data_AF-A0A950SAS5-F1
#
_entry.id   AF-A0A950SAS5-F1
#
_cell.length_a   1.000
_cell.length_b   1.000
_cell.length_c   1.000
_cell.angle_alpha   90.00
_cell.angle_beta   90.00
_cell.angle_gamma   90.00
#
_symmetry.space_group_name_H-M   'P 1'
#
loop_
_entity.id
_entity.type
_entity.pdbx_description
1 polymer ?
#
loop_
_entity_poly.entity_id
_entity_poly.type
_entity_poly.pdbx_seq_one_letter_code
_entity_poly.pdbx_strand_id
1 'polypeptide(L)'
;MLNIAGPDYDYAQVVYAVLQECEHHRRSFEEATFDAEVRTCANAKLAEVKAAYDEFGGSAAYWETLEKEVDEVVLPQYVAAAGEMNELESNHFHIWRGGDLSARFVFALLGLIIGSIIIALPFIPIFEEMFAFALTAVGFLYPDLKRFMTERRYMKVLNRLVTDSAKYQENSRLHYMTSQDIQKAFEPTDPRRLPP
;
A
#
# COMPACT_ATOMS: atom_id res chain seq x y z
N MET A 1 -9.97 8.26 25.92
CA MET A 1 -8.99 9.37 26.07
C MET A 1 -9.20 10.28 24.87
N LEU A 2 -8.98 11.59 24.90
CA LEU A 2 -9.26 12.44 23.72
C LEU A 2 -7.97 12.81 23.01
N ASN A 3 -8.01 12.83 21.68
CA ASN A 3 -7.05 13.58 20.88
C ASN A 3 -7.50 15.06 20.89
N ILE A 4 -6.74 15.90 21.57
CA ILE A 4 -7.05 17.34 21.75
C ILE A 4 -6.23 18.19 20.76
N ALA A 5 -5.17 17.61 20.16
CA ALA A 5 -4.21 18.32 19.34
C ALA A 5 -4.69 18.57 17.89
N GLY A 6 -5.76 17.89 17.45
CA GLY A 6 -6.37 18.10 16.13
C GLY A 6 -6.38 16.85 15.25
N PRO A 7 -7.10 16.88 14.11
CA PRO A 7 -7.29 15.73 13.23
C PRO A 7 -6.00 15.24 12.56
N ASP A 8 -4.97 16.08 12.49
CA ASP A 8 -3.67 15.72 11.91
C ASP A 8 -2.92 14.65 12.73
N TYR A 9 -3.31 14.47 14.00
CA TYR A 9 -2.76 13.49 14.93
C TYR A 9 -3.63 12.25 15.08
N ASP A 10 -4.67 12.11 14.27
CA ASP A 10 -5.51 10.92 14.26
C ASP A 10 -4.71 9.68 13.84
N TYR A 11 -5.11 8.52 14.35
CA TYR A 11 -4.35 7.28 14.20
C TYR A 11 -4.05 6.96 12.73
N ALA A 12 -5.06 7.07 11.87
CA ALA A 12 -4.90 6.81 10.44
C ALA A 12 -3.95 7.81 9.75
N GLN A 13 -3.95 9.06 10.19
CA GLN A 13 -3.10 10.11 9.63
C GLN A 13 -1.63 9.91 10.04
N VAL A 14 -1.40 9.53 11.30
CA VAL A 14 -0.05 9.19 11.78
C VAL A 14 0.47 7.94 11.07
N VAL A 15 -0.36 6.90 10.95
CA VAL A 15 -0.02 5.68 10.19
C VAL A 15 0.34 6.03 8.74
N TYR A 16 -0.47 6.85 8.07
CA TYR A 16 -0.18 7.30 6.72
C TYR A 16 1.18 8.02 6.63
N ALA A 17 1.43 8.99 7.51
CA ALA A 17 2.67 9.75 7.52
C ALA A 17 3.91 8.87 7.76
N VAL A 18 3.84 7.95 8.71
CA VAL A 18 4.91 6.99 9.01
C VAL A 18 5.17 6.08 7.80
N LEU A 19 4.13 5.48 7.24
CA LEU A 19 4.26 4.59 6.09
C LEU A 19 4.78 5.32 4.85
N GLN A 20 4.38 6.57 4.62
CA GLN A 20 4.87 7.38 3.52
C GLN A 20 6.37 7.68 3.65
N GLU A 21 6.83 8.02 4.86
CA GLU A 21 8.25 8.27 5.13
C GLU A 21 9.10 7.01 4.91
N CYS A 22 8.62 5.87 5.43
CA CYS A 22 9.27 4.58 5.25
C CYS A 22 9.26 4.14 3.77
N GLU A 23 8.20 4.41 3.01
CA GLU A 23 8.12 4.06 1.58
C GLU A 23 9.08 4.91 0.74
N HIS A 24 9.27 6.19 1.10
CA HIS A 24 10.23 7.06 0.43
C HIS A 24 11.65 6.50 0.50
N HIS A 25 12.02 5.93 1.65
CA HIS A 25 13.34 5.37 1.92
C HIS A 25 13.45 3.87 1.60
N ARG A 26 12.34 3.18 1.32
CA ARG A 26 12.29 1.70 1.22
C ARG A 26 13.38 1.10 0.34
N ARG A 27 13.63 1.70 -0.82
CA ARG A 27 14.63 1.22 -1.80
C ARG A 27 16.08 1.40 -1.37
N SER A 28 16.32 2.25 -0.38
CA SER A 28 17.65 2.45 0.19
C SER A 28 17.98 1.45 1.31
N PHE A 29 16.97 0.75 1.83
CA PHE A 29 17.16 -0.18 2.93
C PHE A 29 17.85 -1.46 2.48
N GLU A 30 18.77 -1.95 3.30
CA GLU A 30 19.48 -3.20 3.07
C GLU A 30 18.60 -4.39 3.45
N GLU A 31 18.62 -5.45 2.64
CA GLU A 31 17.77 -6.63 2.86
C GLU A 31 18.04 -7.31 4.21
N ALA A 32 19.30 -7.38 4.63
CA ALA A 32 19.70 -8.02 5.88
C ALA A 32 19.23 -7.28 7.14
N THR A 33 19.04 -5.97 7.05
CA THR A 33 18.66 -5.08 8.17
C THR A 33 17.30 -4.41 7.94
N PHE A 34 16.54 -4.86 6.95
CA PHE A 34 15.33 -4.19 6.47
C PHE A 34 14.32 -3.88 7.57
N ASP A 35 13.97 -4.87 8.41
CA ASP A 35 13.04 -4.68 9.53
C ASP A 35 13.57 -3.64 10.53
N ALA A 36 14.86 -3.71 10.87
CA ALA A 36 15.48 -2.78 11.80
C ALA A 36 15.48 -1.35 11.24
N GLU A 37 15.83 -1.17 9.97
CA GLU A 37 15.86 0.15 9.31
C GLU A 37 14.46 0.75 9.15
N VAL A 38 13.46 -0.08 8.80
CA VAL A 38 12.06 0.33 8.76
C VAL A 38 11.59 0.79 10.15
N ARG A 39 11.92 0.04 11.21
CA ARG A 39 11.58 0.41 12.59
C ARG A 39 12.30 1.69 13.02
N THR A 40 13.57 1.86 12.68
CA THR A 40 14.31 3.10 12.93
C THR A 40 13.67 4.29 12.22
N CYS A 41 13.29 4.14 10.95
CA CYS A 41 12.60 5.17 10.17
C CYS A 41 11.24 5.51 10.79
N ALA A 42 10.45 4.48 11.15
CA ALA A 42 9.15 4.67 11.79
C ALA A 42 9.27 5.38 13.14
N ASN A 43 10.22 4.98 13.98
CA ASN A 43 10.46 5.59 15.28
C ASN A 43 10.94 7.04 15.16
N ALA A 44 11.79 7.34 14.18
CA ALA A 44 12.22 8.71 13.90
C ALA A 44 11.01 9.58 13.51
N LYS A 45 10.14 9.08 12.63
CA LYS A 45 8.95 9.82 12.21
C LYS A 45 7.92 9.96 13.32
N LEU A 46 7.70 8.92 14.12
CA LEU A 46 6.85 8.97 15.30
C LEU A 46 7.37 9.98 16.32
N ALA A 47 8.68 10.04 16.56
CA ALA A 47 9.26 11.03 17.47
C ALA A 47 9.07 12.47 16.99
N GLU A 48 9.18 12.72 15.68
CA GLU A 48 8.88 14.02 15.07
C GLU A 48 7.40 14.41 15.28
N VAL A 49 6.48 13.50 14.97
CA VAL A 49 5.04 13.74 15.15
C VAL A 49 4.68 13.91 16.63
N LYS A 50 5.32 13.15 17.52
CA LYS A 50 5.14 13.26 18.98
C LYS A 50 5.54 14.63 19.48
N ALA A 51 6.71 15.14 19.06
CA ALA A 51 7.18 16.45 19.47
C ALA A 51 6.16 17.54 19.09
N ALA A 52 5.62 17.47 17.87
CA ALA A 52 4.55 18.37 17.45
C ALA A 52 3.26 18.16 18.28
N TYR A 53 2.85 16.91 18.50
CA TYR A 53 1.67 16.59 19.29
C TYR A 53 1.74 17.12 20.74
N ASP A 54 2.90 17.03 21.37
CA ASP A 54 3.15 17.53 22.72
C ASP A 54 3.08 19.07 22.77
N GLU A 55 3.55 19.77 21.72
CA GLU A 55 3.43 21.24 21.60
C GLU A 55 1.97 21.71 21.57
N PHE A 56 1.05 20.90 21.02
CA PHE A 56 -0.39 21.20 20.97
C PHE A 56 -1.17 20.69 22.20
N GLY A 57 -0.48 20.28 23.27
CA GLY A 57 -1.12 19.85 24.51
C GLY A 57 -1.71 18.45 24.44
N GLY A 58 -1.08 17.57 23.66
CA GLY A 58 -1.47 16.18 23.52
C GLY A 58 -1.50 15.38 24.83
N SER A 59 -2.40 14.40 24.90
CA SER A 59 -2.46 13.39 25.96
C SER A 59 -1.37 12.32 25.77
N ALA A 60 -0.47 12.17 26.76
CA ALA A 60 0.58 11.15 26.76
C ALA A 60 0.02 9.71 26.64
N ALA A 61 -1.07 9.42 27.33
CA ALA A 61 -1.65 8.07 27.33
C ALA A 61 -2.32 7.71 25.98
N TYR A 62 -2.77 8.72 25.21
CA TYR A 62 -3.17 8.49 23.82
C TYR A 62 -1.98 8.07 22.99
N TRP A 63 -0.89 8.85 23.09
CA TRP A 63 0.30 8.64 22.30
C TRP A 63 0.92 7.27 22.55
N GLU A 64 1.05 6.84 23.81
CA GLU A 64 1.57 5.52 24.16
C GLU A 64 0.74 4.37 23.54
N THR A 65 -0.59 4.53 23.50
CA THR A 65 -1.46 3.52 22.88
C THR A 65 -1.31 3.53 21.36
N LEU A 66 -1.25 4.71 20.75
CA LEU A 66 -1.02 4.87 19.31
C LEU A 66 0.30 4.24 18.88
N GLU A 67 1.39 4.59 19.57
CA GLU A 67 2.74 4.10 19.29
C GLU A 67 2.80 2.57 19.39
N LYS A 68 2.17 2.00 20.42
CA LYS A 68 2.06 0.55 20.60
C LYS A 68 1.30 -0.12 19.45
N GLU A 69 0.16 0.44 19.04
CA GLU A 69 -0.64 -0.13 17.94
C GLU A 69 0.09 -0.04 16.59
N VAL A 70 0.81 1.06 16.33
CA VAL A 70 1.67 1.16 15.14
C VAL A 70 2.73 0.06 15.14
N ASP A 71 3.42 -0.14 16.26
CA ASP A 71 4.52 -1.10 16.37
C ASP A 71 4.06 -2.57 16.34
N GLU A 72 2.94 -2.89 17.00
CA GLU A 72 2.44 -4.27 17.12
C GLU A 72 1.57 -4.72 15.94
N VAL A 73 0.86 -3.79 15.27
CA VAL A 73 -0.13 -4.14 14.23
C VAL A 73 0.30 -3.69 12.84
N VAL A 74 0.70 -2.43 12.69
CA VAL A 74 0.92 -1.82 11.36
C VAL A 74 2.30 -2.18 10.80
N LEU A 75 3.35 -1.95 11.58
CA LEU A 75 4.74 -2.15 11.13
C LEU A 75 5.03 -3.60 10.71
N PRO A 76 4.60 -4.66 11.42
CA PRO A 76 4.88 -6.03 11.00
C PRO A 76 4.28 -6.37 9.63
N GLN A 77 3.06 -5.90 9.36
CA GLN A 77 2.40 -6.10 8.07
C GLN A 77 3.07 -5.31 6.96
N TYR A 78 3.49 -4.07 7.24
CA TYR A 78 4.24 -3.26 6.30
C TYR A 78 5.60 -3.88 5.97
N VAL A 79 6.38 -4.29 6.98
CA VAL A 79 7.70 -4.91 6.80
C VAL A 79 7.61 -6.15 5.91
N ALA A 80 6.63 -7.04 6.15
CA ALA A 80 6.44 -8.22 5.33
C ALA A 80 6.14 -7.86 3.86
N ALA A 81 5.21 -6.94 3.61
CA ALA A 81 4.82 -6.55 2.26
C ALA A 81 5.91 -5.75 1.52
N ALA A 82 6.57 -4.84 2.24
CA ALA A 82 7.61 -3.97 1.70
C ALA A 82 8.91 -4.76 1.44
N GLY A 83 9.23 -5.74 2.28
CA GLY A 83 10.35 -6.67 2.06
C GLY A 83 10.16 -7.51 0.81
N GLU A 84 8.99 -8.15 0.64
CA GLU A 84 8.65 -8.89 -0.58
C GLU A 84 8.76 -8.01 -1.83
N MET A 85 8.27 -6.77 -1.76
CA MET A 85 8.37 -5.81 -2.86
C MET A 85 9.83 -5.44 -3.17
N ASN A 86 10.67 -5.23 -2.16
CA ASN A 86 12.08 -4.89 -2.34
C ASN A 86 12.87 -6.04 -2.98
N GLU A 87 12.60 -7.28 -2.55
CA GLU A 87 13.17 -8.50 -3.14
C GLU A 87 12.72 -8.67 -4.61
N LEU A 88 11.45 -8.42 -4.90
CA LEU A 88 10.96 -8.46 -6.27
C LEU A 88 11.59 -7.37 -7.13
N GLU A 89 11.74 -6.14 -6.62
CA GLU A 89 12.40 -5.05 -7.34
C GLU A 89 13.88 -5.37 -7.61
N SER A 90 14.62 -5.89 -6.63
CA SER A 90 16.03 -6.28 -6.79
C SER A 90 16.22 -7.39 -7.83
N ASN A 91 15.31 -8.36 -7.84
CA ASN A 91 15.29 -9.46 -8.80
C ASN A 91 14.59 -9.11 -10.14
N HIS A 92 14.28 -7.84 -10.39
CA HIS A 92 13.56 -7.37 -11.58
C HIS A 92 12.28 -8.17 -11.87
N PHE A 93 11.53 -8.46 -10.80
CA PHE A 93 10.31 -9.25 -10.77
C PHE A 93 10.49 -10.66 -11.34
N HIS A 94 11.69 -11.23 -11.26
CA HIS A 94 12.07 -12.48 -11.93
C HIS A 94 11.77 -12.48 -13.44
N ILE A 95 11.86 -11.32 -14.08
CA ILE A 95 11.71 -11.20 -15.53
C ILE A 95 13.07 -11.48 -16.16
N TRP A 96 13.10 -12.33 -17.19
CA TRP A 96 14.32 -12.59 -17.92
C TRP A 96 14.92 -11.28 -18.46
N ARG A 97 16.21 -11.03 -18.15
CA ARG A 97 16.93 -9.78 -18.46
C ARG A 97 16.23 -8.50 -17.98
N GLY A 98 15.43 -8.59 -16.92
CA GLY A 98 14.72 -7.46 -16.33
C GLY A 98 13.70 -6.77 -17.25
N GLY A 99 13.28 -7.43 -18.33
CA GLY A 99 12.28 -6.89 -19.26
C GLY A 99 12.83 -5.87 -20.26
N ASP A 100 14.13 -5.94 -20.56
CA ASP A 100 14.77 -5.15 -21.62
C ASP A 100 14.10 -5.36 -22.99
N LEU A 101 14.39 -4.48 -23.96
CA LEU A 101 13.75 -4.52 -25.28
C LEU A 101 13.96 -5.89 -25.96
N SER A 102 15.13 -6.50 -25.78
CA SER A 102 15.44 -7.84 -26.26
C SER A 102 14.55 -8.92 -25.63
N ALA A 103 14.32 -8.88 -24.31
CA ALA A 103 13.39 -9.77 -23.63
C ALA A 103 11.97 -9.65 -24.18
N ARG A 104 11.50 -8.43 -24.45
CA ARG A 104 10.17 -8.20 -25.04
C ARG A 104 10.04 -8.83 -26.42
N PHE A 105 11.05 -8.70 -27.27
CA PHE A 105 11.06 -9.36 -28.59
C PHE A 105 11.09 -10.88 -28.47
N VAL A 106 11.84 -11.44 -27.50
CA VAL A 106 11.86 -12.89 -27.25
C VAL A 106 10.48 -13.38 -26.78
N PHE A 107 9.85 -12.68 -25.84
CA PHE A 107 8.50 -13.05 -25.38
C PHE A 107 7.44 -12.87 -26.48
N ALA A 108 7.56 -11.84 -27.31
CA ALA A 108 6.72 -11.65 -28.50
C ALA A 108 6.88 -12.82 -29.48
N LEU A 109 8.12 -13.21 -29.79
CA LEU A 109 8.42 -14.33 -30.67
C LEU A 109 7.91 -15.67 -30.10
N LEU A 110 8.03 -15.89 -28.79
CA LEU A 110 7.43 -17.05 -28.12
C LEU A 110 5.90 -17.03 -28.23
N GLY A 111 5.26 -15.88 -28.03
CA GLY A 111 3.83 -15.69 -28.25
C GLY A 111 3.42 -16.00 -29.69
N LEU A 112 4.22 -15.59 -30.68
CA LEU A 112 3.98 -15.90 -32.09
C LEU A 112 4.08 -17.41 -32.36
N ILE A 113 5.13 -18.07 -31.85
CA ILE A 113 5.32 -19.52 -32.03
C ILE A 113 4.17 -20.29 -31.40
N ILE A 114 3.86 -20.02 -30.13
CA ILE A 114 2.78 -20.71 -29.40
C ILE A 114 1.43 -20.46 -30.09
N GLY A 115 1.16 -19.21 -30.47
CA GLY A 115 -0.07 -18.84 -31.16
C GLY A 115 -0.22 -19.53 -32.52
N SER A 116 0.87 -19.63 -33.28
CA SER A 116 0.90 -20.33 -34.56
C SER A 116 0.67 -21.83 -34.41
N ILE A 117 1.26 -22.46 -33.38
CA ILE A 117 1.02 -23.87 -33.05
C ILE A 117 -0.45 -24.08 -32.68
N ILE A 118 -1.04 -23.20 -31.87
CA ILE A 118 -2.45 -23.30 -31.46
C ILE A 118 -3.40 -23.25 -32.66
N ILE A 119 -3.17 -22.32 -33.60
CA ILE A 119 -3.95 -22.22 -34.84
C ILE A 119 -3.81 -23.49 -35.69
N ALA A 120 -2.62 -24.10 -35.70
CA ALA A 120 -2.37 -25.33 -36.46
C ALA A 120 -3.03 -26.59 -35.84
N LEU A 121 -3.50 -26.54 -34.58
CA LEU A 121 -4.12 -27.68 -33.91
C LEU A 121 -5.62 -27.78 -34.25
N PRO A 122 -6.07 -28.84 -34.94
CA PRO A 122 -7.44 -28.94 -35.47
C PRO A 122 -8.53 -29.16 -34.42
N PHE A 123 -8.16 -29.41 -33.15
CA PHE A 123 -9.08 -29.66 -32.04
C PHE A 123 -9.39 -28.43 -31.19
N ILE A 124 -8.72 -27.29 -31.44
CA ILE A 124 -8.97 -26.03 -30.72
C ILE A 124 -9.82 -25.14 -31.65
N PRO A 125 -11.12 -24.91 -31.37
CA PRO A 125 -11.99 -24.13 -32.24
C PRO A 125 -11.75 -22.61 -32.09
N ILE A 126 -10.54 -22.14 -32.39
CA ILE A 126 -10.19 -20.72 -32.51
C ILE A 126 -10.16 -20.39 -33.99
N PHE A 127 -11.23 -19.75 -34.47
CA PHE A 127 -11.43 -19.42 -35.89
C PHE A 127 -10.80 -18.10 -36.32
N GLU A 128 -10.11 -17.41 -35.40
CA GLU A 128 -9.60 -16.07 -35.62
C GLU A 128 -8.09 -16.14 -35.93
N GLU A 129 -7.73 -15.90 -37.19
CA GLU A 129 -6.33 -15.86 -37.66
C GLU A 129 -5.49 -14.82 -36.89
N MET A 130 -6.15 -13.87 -36.21
CA MET A 130 -5.53 -12.84 -35.38
C MET A 130 -5.05 -13.34 -34.01
N PHE A 131 -5.37 -14.58 -33.61
CA PHE A 131 -5.01 -15.10 -32.29
C PHE A 131 -3.49 -15.13 -32.05
N ALA A 132 -2.70 -15.51 -33.06
CA ALA A 132 -1.24 -15.52 -32.95
C ALA A 132 -0.66 -14.10 -32.77
N PHE A 133 -1.26 -13.11 -33.45
CA PHE A 133 -0.88 -11.70 -33.27
C PHE A 133 -1.28 -11.16 -31.90
N ALA A 134 -2.46 -11.55 -31.39
CA ALA A 134 -2.87 -11.20 -30.03
C ALA A 134 -1.92 -11.79 -28.98
N LEU A 135 -1.52 -13.06 -29.13
CA LEU A 135 -0.59 -13.70 -28.21
C LEU A 135 0.82 -13.09 -28.29
N THR A 136 1.24 -12.67 -29.49
CA THR A 136 2.48 -11.91 -29.71
C THR A 136 2.45 -10.58 -28.96
N ALA A 137 1.35 -9.82 -29.07
CA ALA A 137 1.18 -8.54 -28.37
C ALA A 137 1.19 -8.72 -26.84
N VAL A 138 0.52 -9.76 -26.33
CA VAL A 138 0.54 -10.10 -24.91
C VAL A 138 1.95 -10.50 -24.46
N GLY A 139 2.67 -11.30 -25.24
CA GLY A 139 4.07 -11.67 -24.97
C GLY A 139 4.97 -10.44 -24.90
N PHE A 140 4.83 -9.50 -25.84
CA PHE A 140 5.60 -8.25 -25.85
C PHE A 140 5.36 -7.40 -24.59
N LEU A 141 4.10 -7.29 -24.16
CA LEU A 141 3.69 -6.48 -23.00
C LEU A 141 3.81 -7.22 -21.66
N TYR A 142 4.07 -8.53 -21.68
CA TYR A 142 4.11 -9.38 -20.49
C TYR A 142 5.04 -8.85 -19.38
N PRO A 143 6.28 -8.39 -19.67
CA PRO A 143 7.16 -7.81 -18.65
C PRO A 143 6.52 -6.63 -17.90
N ASP A 144 5.92 -5.71 -18.65
CA ASP A 144 5.28 -4.50 -18.10
C ASP A 144 4.01 -4.87 -17.32
N LEU A 145 3.22 -5.81 -17.86
CA LEU A 145 1.99 -6.27 -17.20
C LEU A 145 2.29 -6.94 -15.86
N LYS A 146 3.32 -7.80 -15.80
CA LYS A 146 3.74 -8.46 -14.56
C LYS A 146 4.14 -7.43 -13.51
N ARG A 147 4.99 -6.48 -13.87
CA ARG A 147 5.41 -5.38 -12.99
C ARG A 147 4.23 -4.58 -12.47
N PHE A 148 3.36 -4.11 -13.38
CA PHE A 148 2.17 -3.34 -13.03
C PHE A 148 1.23 -4.09 -12.08
N MET A 149 1.01 -5.39 -12.30
CA MET A 149 0.15 -6.19 -11.43
C MET A 149 0.73 -6.32 -10.01
N THR A 150 2.04 -6.52 -9.88
CA THR A 150 2.71 -6.59 -8.58
C THR A 150 2.65 -5.25 -7.85
N GLU A 151 3.03 -4.15 -8.52
CA GLU A 151 2.94 -2.80 -7.98
C GLU A 151 1.51 -2.47 -7.53
N ARG A 152 0.51 -2.83 -8.34
CA ARG A 152 -0.90 -2.61 -8.00
C ARG A 152 -1.36 -3.44 -6.79
N ARG A 153 -0.86 -4.66 -6.63
CA ARG A 153 -1.15 -5.48 -5.43
C ARG A 153 -0.51 -4.86 -4.19
N TYR A 154 0.74 -4.43 -4.29
CA TYR A 154 1.45 -3.76 -3.21
C TYR A 154 0.73 -2.48 -2.76
N MET A 155 0.35 -1.61 -3.69
CA MET A 155 -0.41 -0.39 -3.40
C MET A 155 -1.76 -0.68 -2.73
N LYS A 156 -2.42 -1.80 -3.05
CA LYS A 156 -3.64 -2.21 -2.35
C LYS A 156 -3.37 -2.60 -0.90
N VAL A 157 -2.25 -3.26 -0.61
CA VAL A 157 -1.87 -3.61 0.76
C VAL A 157 -1.60 -2.34 1.56
N LEU A 158 -0.85 -1.38 1.02
CA LEU A 158 -0.57 -0.12 1.70
C LEU A 158 -1.84 0.67 1.99
N ASN A 159 -2.72 0.82 0.99
CA ASN A 159 -4.01 1.48 1.18
C ASN A 159 -4.89 0.74 2.19
N ARG A 160 -4.83 -0.59 2.22
CA ARG A 160 -5.55 -1.40 3.20
C ARG A 160 -5.06 -1.12 4.61
N LEU A 161 -3.74 -1.02 4.85
CA LEU A 161 -3.21 -0.71 6.19
C LEU A 161 -3.74 0.62 6.71
N VAL A 162 -3.71 1.66 5.86
CA VAL A 162 -4.28 2.98 6.21
C VAL A 162 -5.79 2.90 6.41
N THR A 163 -6.52 2.23 5.52
CA THR A 163 -7.99 2.12 5.62
C THR A 163 -8.42 1.31 6.85
N ASP A 164 -7.71 0.22 7.16
CA ASP A 164 -7.98 -0.62 8.32
C ASP A 164 -7.65 0.14 9.61
N SER A 165 -6.62 1.00 9.62
CA SER A 165 -6.35 1.91 10.75
C SER A 165 -7.46 2.95 10.96
N ALA A 166 -8.03 3.52 9.89
CA ALA A 166 -9.17 4.43 9.98
C ALA A 166 -10.43 3.71 10.49
N LYS A 167 -10.70 2.50 10.00
CA LYS A 167 -11.81 1.67 10.51
C LYS A 167 -11.59 1.22 11.94
N TYR A 168 -10.35 0.96 12.36
CA TYR A 168 -10.01 0.62 13.74
C TYR A 168 -10.29 1.80 14.67
N GLN A 169 -9.94 3.02 14.25
CA GLN A 169 -10.30 4.24 14.96
C GLN A 169 -11.82 4.43 15.08
N GLU A 170 -12.59 4.07 14.04
CA GLU A 170 -14.05 4.19 14.03
C GLU A 170 -14.77 3.08 14.84
N ASN A 171 -14.30 1.83 14.79
CA ASN A 171 -14.98 0.67 15.38
C ASN A 171 -14.46 0.24 16.75
N SER A 172 -13.19 0.46 17.05
CA SER A 172 -12.58 0.02 18.30
C SER A 172 -12.76 1.06 19.40
N ARG A 173 -12.94 0.56 20.63
CA ARG A 173 -13.19 1.23 21.94
C ARG A 173 -12.13 2.26 22.40
N LEU A 174 -11.36 2.76 21.48
CA LEU A 174 -10.53 3.92 21.62
C LEU A 174 -11.47 5.12 21.55
N HIS A 175 -12.09 5.45 22.69
CA HIS A 175 -13.06 6.55 22.86
C HIS A 175 -12.34 7.89 22.68
N TYR A 176 -11.87 8.17 21.45
CA TYR A 176 -11.26 9.40 20.99
C TYR A 176 -12.34 10.15 20.23
N MET A 177 -12.92 11.15 20.87
CA MET A 177 -13.74 12.14 20.17
C MET A 177 -12.76 12.86 19.24
N THR A 178 -12.82 12.56 17.94
CA THR A 178 -12.05 13.33 16.96
C THR A 178 -12.55 14.78 17.01
N SER A 179 -11.71 15.74 16.64
CA SER A 179 -12.15 17.14 16.55
C SER A 179 -13.40 17.29 15.66
N GLN A 180 -13.55 16.42 14.66
CA GLN A 180 -14.72 16.35 13.80
C GLN A 180 -15.97 15.79 14.51
N ASP A 181 -15.83 14.79 15.38
CA ASP A 181 -16.95 14.29 16.19
C ASP A 181 -17.35 15.31 17.26
N ILE A 182 -16.39 16.04 17.81
CA ILE A 182 -16.64 17.21 18.65
C ILE A 182 -17.42 18.25 17.83
N GLN A 183 -16.93 18.62 16.65
CA GLN A 183 -17.57 19.63 15.81
C GLN A 183 -18.98 19.22 15.34
N LYS A 184 -19.21 17.93 15.02
CA LYS A 184 -20.54 17.37 14.73
C LYS A 184 -21.45 17.31 15.95
N ALA A 185 -20.91 17.04 17.13
CA ALA A 185 -21.68 17.05 18.38
C ALA A 185 -22.05 18.48 18.82
N PHE A 186 -21.25 19.47 18.43
CA PHE A 186 -21.49 20.89 18.66
C PHE A 186 -22.16 21.61 17.47
N GLU A 187 -22.38 20.93 16.34
CA GLU A 187 -23.24 21.45 15.27
C GLU A 187 -24.67 21.52 15.83
N PRO A 188 -25.28 22.72 15.89
CA PRO A 188 -26.66 22.84 16.36
C PRO A 188 -27.54 22.05 15.40
N THR A 189 -28.21 21.01 15.91
CA THR A 189 -29.22 20.25 15.20
C THR A 189 -30.18 21.25 14.54
N ASP A 190 -30.13 21.37 13.21
CA ASP A 190 -31.03 22.26 12.47
C ASP A 190 -32.48 21.89 12.83
N PRO A 191 -33.26 22.77 13.50
CA PRO A 191 -34.61 22.46 13.94
C PRO A 191 -35.60 22.24 12.78
N ARG A 192 -35.15 22.33 11.52
CA ARG A 192 -35.97 22.18 10.32
C ARG A 192 -36.08 20.75 9.78
N ARG A 193 -35.40 19.75 10.37
CA ARG A 193 -35.60 18.34 10.00
C ARG A 193 -36.50 17.63 11.01
N LEU A 194 -37.80 17.88 10.93
CA LEU A 194 -38.80 16.90 11.39
C LEU A 194 -39.03 15.89 10.26
N PRO A 195 -39.03 14.57 10.53
CA PRO A 195 -39.48 13.59 9.55
C PRO A 195 -40.99 13.76 9.29
N PRO A 196 -41.49 13.37 8.11
CA PRO A 196 -42.92 13.40 7.78
C PRO A 196 -43.75 12.46 8.65
#